data_AF-A0A067BW66-F1
#
_entry.id   AF-A0A067BW66-F1
#
_cell.length_a   1.000
_cell.length_b   1.000
_cell.length_c   1.000
_cell.angle_alpha   90.00
_cell.angle_beta   90.00
_cell.angle_gamma   90.00
#
_symmetry.space_group_name_H-M   'P 1'
#
loop_
_entity.id
_entity.type
_entity.pdbx_description
1 polymer ?
#
loop_
_entity_poly.entity_id
_entity_poly.type
_entity_poly.pdbx_seq_one_letter_code
_entity_poly.pdbx_strand_id
1 'polypeptide(L)'
;MHPSAPRVPLAALPTPNRQDLIAEHGLHVEATKTHLYALQLWLAAAKREHAWSRAGAEKVDAAQRAYDEALDEQTQYQMAQQFDFHANVNESGSSHFFQRPQSAKGVINSVLVNGVAVTDDATIRSQFTAHRCSIMTTPRDGHL
;
A
#
# COMPACT_ATOMS: atom_id res chain seq x y z
N MET A 1 -29.46 -3.50 40.74
CA MET A 1 -30.02 -4.15 39.54
C MET A 1 -30.08 -3.11 38.43
N HIS A 2 -29.08 -3.05 37.56
CA HIS A 2 -29.09 -2.14 36.40
C HIS A 2 -29.68 -2.88 35.21
N PRO A 3 -30.67 -2.34 34.49
CA PRO A 3 -31.23 -2.97 33.30
C PRO A 3 -30.20 -2.90 32.16
N SER A 4 -29.88 -4.08 31.61
CA SER A 4 -29.02 -4.26 30.44
C SER A 4 -29.77 -3.77 29.19
N ALA A 5 -29.21 -2.80 28.47
CA ALA A 5 -29.76 -2.35 27.20
C ALA A 5 -29.63 -3.45 26.12
N PRO A 6 -30.63 -3.63 25.24
CA PRO A 6 -30.56 -4.61 24.17
C PRO A 6 -29.46 -4.21 23.15
N ARG A 7 -28.49 -5.09 22.94
CA ARG A 7 -27.53 -4.98 21.84
C ARG A 7 -28.28 -5.11 20.51
N VAL A 8 -28.40 -4.01 19.77
CA VAL A 8 -28.81 -4.03 18.37
C VAL A 8 -27.72 -4.76 17.59
N PRO A 9 -28.03 -5.81 16.80
CA PRO A 9 -27.04 -6.44 15.94
C PRO A 9 -26.63 -5.43 14.88
N LEU A 10 -25.34 -5.06 14.87
CA LEU A 10 -24.73 -4.33 13.77
C LEU A 10 -24.96 -5.16 12.51
N ALA A 11 -25.81 -4.66 11.60
CA ALA A 11 -26.08 -5.32 10.34
C ALA A 11 -24.75 -5.63 9.67
N ALA A 12 -24.45 -6.92 9.49
CA ALA A 12 -23.24 -7.37 8.82
C ALA A 12 -23.26 -6.79 7.41
N LEU A 13 -22.40 -5.80 7.16
CA LEU A 13 -22.16 -5.32 5.80
C LEU A 13 -21.80 -6.55 4.95
N PRO A 14 -22.38 -6.70 3.75
CA PRO A 14 -22.07 -7.81 2.88
C PRO A 14 -20.56 -7.83 2.65
N THR A 15 -19.90 -8.93 3.03
CA THR A 15 -18.49 -9.13 2.73
C THR A 15 -18.34 -9.15 1.21
N PRO A 16 -17.50 -8.29 0.63
CA PRO A 16 -17.37 -8.18 -0.81
C PRO A 16 -16.99 -9.53 -1.41
N ASN A 17 -17.66 -9.93 -2.49
CA ASN A 17 -17.35 -11.15 -3.19
C ASN A 17 -15.93 -11.05 -3.75
N ARG A 18 -15.19 -12.15 -3.73
CA ARG A 18 -13.84 -12.25 -4.30
C ARG A 18 -13.75 -11.72 -5.73
N GLN A 19 -14.79 -11.92 -6.55
CA GLN A 19 -14.83 -11.42 -7.92
C GLN A 19 -14.89 -9.88 -7.98
N ASP A 20 -15.67 -9.25 -7.11
CA ASP A 20 -15.79 -7.80 -7.02
C ASP A 20 -14.46 -7.19 -6.55
N LEU A 21 -13.81 -7.81 -5.57
CA LEU A 21 -12.48 -7.40 -5.10
C LEU A 21 -11.40 -7.48 -6.20
N ILE A 22 -11.45 -8.51 -7.04
CA ILE A 22 -10.51 -8.64 -8.18
C ILE A 22 -10.79 -7.56 -9.23
N ALA A 23 -12.06 -7.26 -9.50
CA ALA A 23 -12.44 -6.22 -10.45
C ALA A 23 -12.03 -4.82 -9.95
N GLU A 24 -12.32 -4.49 -8.70
CA GLU A 24 -11.90 -3.23 -8.07
C GLU A 24 -10.38 -3.09 -8.04
N HIS A 25 -9.66 -4.17 -7.73
CA HIS A 25 -8.21 -4.19 -7.81
C HIS A 25 -7.69 -3.91 -9.22
N GLY A 26 -8.27 -4.55 -10.24
CA GLY A 26 -7.92 -4.30 -11.64
C GLY A 26 -8.16 -2.84 -12.05
N LEU A 27 -9.30 -2.27 -11.66
CA LEU A 27 -9.61 -0.86 -11.90
C LEU A 27 -8.63 0.08 -11.20
N HIS A 28 -8.28 -0.22 -9.94
CA HIS A 28 -7.30 0.54 -9.18
C HIS A 28 -5.92 0.53 -9.86
N VAL A 29 -5.44 -0.64 -10.29
CA VAL A 29 -4.15 -0.77 -10.99
C VAL A 29 -4.13 0.05 -12.28
N GLU A 30 -5.17 -0.02 -13.09
CA GLU A 30 -5.26 0.75 -14.34
C GLU A 30 -5.40 2.26 -14.08
N ALA A 31 -6.13 2.66 -13.05
CA ALA A 31 -6.23 4.06 -12.64
C ALA A 31 -4.86 4.62 -12.22
N THR A 32 -4.09 3.88 -11.42
CA THR A 32 -2.75 4.30 -10.96
C THR A 32 -1.77 4.41 -12.13
N LYS A 33 -1.78 3.47 -13.09
CA LYS A 33 -0.98 3.58 -14.31
C LYS A 33 -1.37 4.81 -15.13
N THR A 34 -2.66 5.03 -15.35
CA THR A 34 -3.17 6.18 -16.11
C THR A 34 -2.77 7.50 -15.45
N HIS A 35 -2.84 7.56 -14.12
CA HIS A 35 -2.43 8.71 -13.34
C HIS A 35 -0.93 9.02 -13.53
N LEU A 36 -0.07 8.00 -13.44
CA LEU A 36 1.36 8.16 -13.66
C LEU A 36 1.69 8.66 -15.08
N TYR A 37 1.02 8.12 -16.10
CA TYR A 37 1.17 8.61 -17.47
C TYR A 37 0.74 10.06 -17.64
N ALA A 38 -0.37 10.47 -17.00
CA ALA A 38 -0.81 11.86 -17.02
C ALA A 38 0.22 12.80 -16.38
N LEU A 39 0.82 12.41 -15.25
CA LEU A 39 1.88 13.16 -14.60
C LEU A 39 3.15 13.25 -15.47
N GLN A 40 3.52 12.17 -16.16
CA GLN A 40 4.64 12.15 -17.10
C GLN A 40 4.41 13.14 -18.26
N LEU A 41 3.20 13.17 -18.82
CA LEU A 41 2.84 14.12 -19.88
C LEU A 41 2.86 15.56 -19.38
N TRP A 42 2.35 15.80 -18.16
CA TRP A 42 2.38 17.12 -17.53
C TRP A 42 3.81 17.62 -17.31
N LEU A 43 4.70 16.76 -16.80
CA LEU A 43 6.12 17.06 -16.65
C LEU A 43 6.80 17.37 -17.98
N ALA A 44 6.53 16.60 -19.03
CA ALA A 44 7.07 16.85 -20.36
C ALA A 44 6.59 18.20 -20.93
N ALA A 45 5.32 18.54 -20.73
CA ALA A 45 4.75 19.82 -21.13
C ALA A 45 5.41 20.99 -20.38
N ALA A 46 5.57 20.89 -19.06
CA ALA A 46 6.24 21.91 -18.25
C ALA A 46 7.70 22.12 -18.68
N LYS A 47 8.45 21.04 -18.90
CA LYS A 47 9.84 21.11 -19.40
C LYS A 47 9.92 21.80 -20.75
N ARG A 48 8.97 21.53 -21.66
CA ARG A 48 8.90 22.18 -22.98
C ARG A 48 8.56 23.66 -22.88
N GLU A 49 7.57 24.03 -22.06
CA GLU A 49 7.19 25.44 -21.82
C GLU A 49 8.38 26.22 -21.24
N HIS A 50 9.10 25.63 -20.28
CA HIS A 50 10.29 26.24 -19.69
C HIS A 50 11.43 26.39 -20.70
N ALA A 51 11.68 25.38 -21.55
CA ALA A 51 12.70 25.45 -22.58
C ALA A 51 12.44 26.58 -23.59
N TRP A 52 11.17 26.82 -23.92
CA TRP A 52 10.75 27.86 -24.87
C TRP A 52 10.73 29.26 -24.24
N SER A 53 10.10 29.40 -23.08
CA SER A 53 9.87 30.70 -22.43
C SER A 53 11.00 31.15 -21.51
N ARG A 54 11.89 30.23 -21.11
CA ARG A 54 12.90 30.39 -20.05
C ARG A 54 12.33 30.79 -18.68
N ALA A 55 11.01 30.75 -18.52
CA ALA A 55 10.28 31.02 -17.28
C ALA A 55 9.60 29.74 -16.78
N GLY A 56 9.05 29.74 -15.56
CA GLY A 56 8.25 28.62 -15.06
C GLY A 56 9.05 27.42 -14.53
N ALA A 57 10.27 27.63 -14.02
CA ALA A 57 11.07 26.57 -13.41
C ALA A 57 10.35 25.91 -12.21
N GLU A 58 9.60 26.69 -11.45
CA GLU A 58 8.78 26.23 -10.33
C GLU A 58 7.69 25.22 -10.75
N LYS A 59 7.14 25.36 -11.96
CA LYS A 59 6.18 24.41 -12.52
C LYS A 59 6.84 23.10 -12.89
N VAL A 60 8.08 23.14 -13.40
CA VAL A 60 8.87 21.94 -13.69
C VAL A 60 9.18 21.20 -12.39
N ASP A 61 9.60 21.91 -11.35
CA ASP A 61 9.90 21.32 -10.05
C ASP A 61 8.65 20.71 -9.40
N ALA A 62 7.50 21.40 -9.48
CA ALA A 62 6.24 20.87 -8.98
C ALA A 62 5.80 19.61 -9.74
N ALA A 63 5.94 19.60 -11.07
CA ALA A 63 5.61 18.45 -11.89
C ALA A 63 6.56 17.27 -11.65
N GLN A 64 7.85 17.54 -11.42
CA GLN A 64 8.84 16.51 -11.12
C GLN A 64 8.54 15.87 -9.77
N ARG A 65 8.29 16.67 -8.71
CA ARG A 65 7.92 16.14 -7.40
C ARG A 65 6.67 15.27 -7.44
N ALA A 66 5.63 15.72 -8.12
CA ALA A 66 4.39 14.94 -8.24
C ALA A 66 4.60 13.62 -8.99
N TYR A 67 5.41 13.63 -10.05
CA TYR A 67 5.77 12.42 -10.78
C TYR A 67 6.58 11.44 -9.92
N ASP A 68 7.60 11.95 -9.22
CA ASP A 68 8.47 11.13 -8.36
C ASP A 68 7.69 10.51 -7.20
N GLU A 69 6.80 11.28 -6.55
CA GLU A 69 5.93 10.79 -5.49
C GLU A 69 5.00 9.65 -5.96
N ALA A 70 4.35 9.83 -7.11
CA ALA A 70 3.49 8.79 -7.69
C ALA A 70 4.30 7.55 -8.14
N LEU A 71 5.52 7.74 -8.62
CA LEU A 71 6.42 6.64 -9.00
C LEU A 71 6.89 5.84 -7.77
N ASP A 72 7.23 6.54 -6.67
CA ASP A 72 7.62 5.91 -5.41
C ASP A 72 6.46 5.08 -4.84
N GLU A 73 5.23 5.62 -4.84
CA GLU A 73 4.03 4.88 -4.41
C GLU A 73 3.79 3.63 -5.28
N GLN A 74 3.87 3.76 -6.60
CA GLN A 74 3.70 2.63 -7.51
C GLN A 74 4.80 1.56 -7.31
N THR A 75 6.04 1.99 -7.07
CA THR A 75 7.17 1.08 -6.81
C THR A 75 6.93 0.31 -5.52
N GLN A 76 6.56 0.98 -4.43
CA GLN A 76 6.23 0.33 -3.16
C GLN A 76 5.07 -0.66 -3.30
N TYR A 77 4.05 -0.30 -4.08
CA TYR A 77 2.93 -1.19 -4.38
C TYR A 77 3.37 -2.46 -5.12
N GLN A 78 4.23 -2.34 -6.14
CA GLN A 78 4.78 -3.50 -6.86
C GLN A 78 5.62 -4.40 -5.96
N MET A 79 6.47 -3.82 -5.11
CA MET A 79 7.25 -4.55 -4.12
C MET A 79 6.34 -5.28 -3.12
N ALA A 80 5.26 -4.64 -2.68
CA ALA A 80 4.26 -5.26 -1.82
C ALA A 80 3.61 -6.47 -2.50
N GLN A 81 3.18 -6.33 -3.76
CA GLN A 81 2.61 -7.46 -4.51
C GLN A 81 3.61 -8.62 -4.65
N GLN A 82 4.88 -8.31 -4.95
CA GLN A 82 5.91 -9.33 -5.09
C GLN A 82 6.18 -10.04 -3.75
N PHE A 83 6.21 -9.30 -2.64
CA PHE A 83 6.29 -9.88 -1.31
C PHE A 83 5.09 -10.79 -1.01
N ASP A 84 3.86 -10.34 -1.28
CA ASP A 84 2.66 -11.14 -1.05
C ASP A 84 2.62 -12.39 -1.94
N PHE A 85 3.12 -12.29 -3.17
CA PHE A 85 3.31 -13.44 -4.04
C PHE A 85 4.31 -14.43 -3.42
N HIS A 86 5.51 -14.00 -3.03
CA HIS A 86 6.49 -14.90 -2.42
C HIS A 86 6.03 -15.47 -1.06
N ALA A 87 5.33 -14.68 -0.24
CA ALA A 87 4.83 -15.10 1.06
C ALA A 87 3.65 -16.07 0.98
N ASN A 88 2.79 -15.95 -0.03
CA ASN A 88 1.60 -16.80 -0.18
C ASN A 88 1.75 -17.92 -1.23
N VAL A 89 2.62 -17.79 -2.23
CA VAL A 89 2.82 -18.77 -3.32
C VAL A 89 3.97 -19.75 -3.03
N ASN A 90 4.78 -19.52 -1.98
CA ASN A 90 5.69 -20.54 -1.45
C ASN A 90 4.98 -21.84 -1.01
N GLU A 91 3.65 -21.86 -0.90
CA GLU A 91 2.89 -23.09 -0.65
C GLU A 91 2.79 -24.05 -1.86
N SER A 92 3.14 -23.62 -3.09
CA SER A 92 3.06 -24.47 -4.30
C SER A 92 4.40 -24.96 -4.84
N GLY A 93 5.53 -24.57 -4.25
CA GLY A 93 6.87 -24.98 -4.65
C GLY A 93 7.38 -26.18 -3.84
N SER A 94 7.35 -27.37 -4.43
CA SER A 94 7.86 -28.65 -3.88
C SER A 94 7.14 -29.13 -2.61
N SER A 95 6.35 -30.19 -2.75
CA SER A 95 5.56 -30.82 -1.69
C SER A 95 6.37 -31.46 -0.55
N HIS A 96 7.68 -31.19 -0.45
CA HIS A 96 8.58 -31.92 0.44
C HIS A 96 9.14 -31.12 1.63
N PHE A 97 9.19 -29.79 1.58
CA PHE A 97 9.82 -29.00 2.64
C PHE A 97 8.87 -28.17 3.52
N PHE A 98 7.58 -28.12 3.22
CA PHE A 98 6.63 -27.32 3.99
C PHE A 98 5.49 -28.19 4.52
N GLN A 99 5.75 -28.89 5.63
CA GLN A 99 4.66 -29.22 6.54
C GLN A 99 3.93 -27.91 6.84
N ARG A 100 2.65 -27.83 6.46
CA ARG A 100 1.79 -26.69 6.77
C ARG A 100 1.91 -26.37 8.25
N PRO A 101 2.24 -25.12 8.65
CA PRO A 101 2.12 -24.73 10.04
C PRO A 101 0.69 -25.02 10.51
N GLN A 102 0.56 -25.88 11.50
CA GLN A 102 -0.70 -26.40 11.99
C GLN A 102 -1.36 -25.39 12.95
N SER A 103 -1.53 -24.13 12.55
CA SER A 103 -2.43 -23.19 13.23
C SER A 103 -2.53 -21.87 12.46
N ALA A 104 -3.75 -21.34 12.42
CA ALA A 104 -4.20 -20.09 11.80
C ALA A 104 -3.17 -18.94 11.80
N LYS A 105 -3.09 -18.20 10.68
CA LYS A 105 -2.53 -16.84 10.63
C LYS A 105 -3.20 -16.03 11.76
N GLY A 106 -2.46 -15.74 12.83
CA GLY A 106 -2.98 -14.97 13.96
C GLY A 106 -3.44 -13.60 13.48
N VAL A 107 -4.61 -13.15 13.92
CA VAL A 107 -5.06 -11.79 13.68
C VAL A 107 -4.15 -10.86 14.48
N ILE A 108 -3.44 -9.95 13.80
CA ILE A 108 -2.68 -8.89 14.45
C ILE A 108 -3.71 -7.91 15.02
N ASN A 109 -3.88 -7.91 16.34
CA ASN A 109 -4.92 -7.15 17.05
C ASN A 109 -4.36 -6.06 17.97
N SER A 110 -3.04 -5.89 18.01
CA SER A 110 -2.40 -4.82 18.77
C SER A 110 -1.04 -4.44 18.20
N VAL A 111 -0.67 -3.18 18.36
CA VAL A 111 0.66 -2.64 18.02
C VAL A 111 1.15 -1.75 19.17
N LEU A 112 2.45 -1.78 19.46
CA LEU A 112 3.06 -0.85 20.43
C LEU A 112 3.42 0.45 19.71
N VAL A 113 2.78 1.56 20.10
CA VAL A 113 3.15 2.92 19.66
C VAL A 113 3.71 3.65 20.87
N ASN A 114 5.00 4.05 20.81
CA ASN A 114 5.70 4.70 21.93
C ASN A 114 5.61 3.93 23.26
N GLY A 115 5.64 2.60 23.21
CA GLY A 115 5.54 1.73 24.39
C GLY A 115 4.11 1.48 24.89
N VAL A 116 3.08 2.04 24.24
CA VAL A 116 1.67 1.84 24.59
C VAL A 116 1.03 0.88 23.60
N ALA A 117 0.34 -0.14 24.10
CA ALA A 117 -0.41 -1.08 23.27
C ALA A 117 -1.69 -0.42 22.72
N VAL A 118 -1.80 -0.33 21.41
CA VAL A 118 -2.95 0.21 20.68
C VAL A 118 -3.65 -0.93 19.95
N THR A 119 -4.97 -1.04 20.14
CA THR A 119 -5.83 -2.07 19.50
C THR A 119 -6.73 -1.50 18.41
N ASP A 120 -6.57 -0.22 18.06
CA ASP A 120 -7.33 0.44 17.01
C ASP A 120 -6.91 -0.06 15.62
N ASP A 121 -7.87 -0.58 14.84
CA ASP A 121 -7.64 -1.19 13.53
C ASP A 121 -6.99 -0.23 12.52
N ALA A 122 -7.38 1.06 12.52
CA ALA A 122 -6.81 2.05 11.61
C ALA A 122 -5.33 2.30 11.94
N THR A 123 -5.01 2.43 13.22
CA THR A 123 -3.64 2.60 13.72
C THR A 123 -2.79 1.35 13.49
N ILE A 124 -3.32 0.16 13.76
CA ILE A 124 -2.63 -1.12 13.49
C ILE A 124 -2.28 -1.23 12.00
N ARG A 125 -3.25 -0.97 11.12
CA ARG A 125 -3.03 -1.02 9.66
C ARG A 125 -2.01 0.01 9.20
N SER A 126 -2.07 1.23 9.73
CA SER A 126 -1.12 2.29 9.41
C SER A 126 0.30 1.92 9.84
N GLN A 127 0.49 1.46 11.08
CA GLN A 127 1.78 1.07 11.62
C GLN A 127 2.37 -0.14 10.90
N PHE A 128 1.55 -1.15 10.61
CA PHE A 128 2.00 -2.32 9.86
C PHE A 128 2.41 -1.95 8.43
N THR A 129 1.63 -1.09 7.76
CA THR A 129 1.97 -0.58 6.42
C THR A 129 3.28 0.20 6.46
N ALA A 130 3.45 1.12 7.41
CA ALA A 130 4.66 1.91 7.56
C ALA A 130 5.90 1.03 7.80
N HIS A 131 5.79 0.06 8.71
CA HIS A 131 6.86 -0.89 8.98
C HIS A 131 7.22 -1.73 7.74
N ARG A 132 6.22 -2.23 7.02
CA ARG A 132 6.41 -3.02 5.80
C ARG A 132 7.08 -2.20 4.70
N CYS A 133 6.64 -0.96 4.46
CA CYS A 133 7.28 -0.04 3.51
C CYS A 133 8.74 0.25 3.91
N SER A 134 9.02 0.42 5.21
CA SER A 134 10.39 0.62 5.71
C SER A 134 11.30 -0.56 5.42
N ILE A 135 10.82 -1.81 5.53
CA ILE A 135 11.61 -3.01 5.22
C ILE A 135 11.86 -3.14 3.71
N MET A 136 10.86 -2.79 2.89
CA MET A 136 10.93 -2.88 1.43
C MET A 136 11.76 -1.76 0.80
N THR A 137 12.04 -0.69 1.53
CA THR A 137 12.91 0.38 1.03
C THR A 137 14.36 0.00 1.26
N THR A 138 15.18 -0.07 0.21
CA THR A 138 16.62 -0.26 0.35
C THR A 138 17.19 0.89 1.19
N PRO A 139 18.03 0.65 2.22
CA PRO A 139 18.62 1.73 2.99
C PRO A 139 19.37 2.67 2.04
N ARG A 140 19.05 3.96 2.07
CA ARG A 140 19.77 4.97 1.27
C ARG A 140 21.18 5.26 1.80
N ASP A 141 21.54 4.71 2.95
CA ASP A 141 22.82 4.98 3.61
C ASP A 141 23.79 3.81 3.46
N GLY A 142 24.68 3.96 2.49
CA GLY A 142 25.95 3.24 2.40
C GLY A 142 26.94 3.70 3.45
N HIS A 143 26.64 3.48 4.73
CA HIS A 143 27.62 3.56 5.80
C HIS A 143 27.62 2.25 6.61
N LEU A 144 28.44 1.31 6.13
CA LEU A 144 29.13 0.34 6.99
C LEU A 144 30.42 0.99 7.52
#